data_AF-A0A9X6Y7M9-F1
#
_entry.id   AF-A0A9X6Y7M9-F1
#
_cell.length_a   1.000
_cell.length_b   1.000
_cell.length_c   1.000
_cell.angle_alpha   90.00
_cell.angle_beta   90.00
_cell.angle_gamma   90.00
#
_symmetry.space_group_name_H-M   'P 1'
#
loop_
_entity.id
_entity.type
_entity.pdbx_description
1 polymer ?
#
loop_
_entity_poly.entity_id
_entity_poly.type
_entity_poly.pdbx_seq_one_letter_code
_entity_poly.pdbx_strand_id
1 'polypeptide(L)' 'MRKFKEYDLAYICYYSERIELPAIAAGFSQPVSTKVIHHIIQELNNQGLFNFYKSKYKEMLEE' A
#
# COMPACT_ATOMS: atom_id res chain seq x y z
N MET A 1 -7.82 6.86 -12.94
CA MET A 1 -7.23 6.08 -11.82
C MET A 1 -7.54 6.84 -10.53
N ARG A 2 -8.15 6.21 -9.52
CA ARG A 2 -8.26 6.83 -8.18
C ARG A 2 -6.85 7.24 -7.78
N LYS A 3 -6.65 8.51 -7.42
CA LYS A 3 -5.39 8.95 -6.82
C LYS A 3 -5.36 8.39 -5.40
N PHE A 4 -4.64 7.29 -5.20
CA PHE A 4 -4.32 6.80 -3.87
C PHE A 4 -3.56 7.90 -3.12
N LYS A 5 -3.97 8.19 -1.88
CA LYS A 5 -3.28 9.15 -1.02
C LYS A 5 -1.97 8.55 -0.52
N GLU A 6 -1.07 9.38 -0.02
CA GLU A 6 0.18 8.91 0.59
C GLU A 6 -0.06 7.86 1.68
N TYR A 7 -1.08 8.04 2.51
CA TYR A 7 -1.48 7.05 3.53
C TYR A 7 -1.89 5.71 2.92
N ASP A 8 -2.63 5.73 1.82
CA ASP A 8 -3.07 4.50 1.15
C ASP A 8 -1.88 3.72 0.57
N LEU A 9 -0.91 4.42 -0.02
CA LEU A 9 0.32 3.84 -0.54
C LEU A 9 1.18 3.27 0.60
N ALA A 10 1.30 4.01 1.71
CA ALA A 10 2.01 3.59 2.90
C ALA A 10 1.38 2.33 3.52
N TYR A 11 0.04 2.30 3.66
CA TYR A 11 -0.73 1.15 4.11
C TYR A 11 -0.49 -0.08 3.23
N ILE A 12 -0.61 0.07 1.91
CA ILE A 12 -0.38 -1.01 0.94
C ILE A 12 1.04 -1.57 1.10
N CYS A 13 2.06 -0.71 1.09
CA CYS A 13 3.45 -1.15 1.20
C CYS A 13 3.73 -1.86 2.53
N TYR A 14 3.24 -1.33 3.65
CA TYR A 14 3.47 -1.91 4.97
C TYR A 14 2.81 -3.29 5.14
N TYR A 15 1.56 -3.44 4.70
CA TYR A 15 0.82 -4.69 4.87
C TYR A 15 1.10 -5.73 3.78
N SER A 16 1.66 -5.33 2.64
CA SER A 16 1.98 -6.26 1.54
C SER A 16 2.95 -7.39 1.91
N GLU A 17 3.80 -7.19 2.92
CA GLU A 17 4.70 -8.23 3.44
C GLU A 17 4.11 -9.03 4.62
N ARG A 18 2.95 -8.63 5.12
CA ARG A 18 2.37 -9.16 6.37
C ARG A 18 1.10 -9.97 6.14
N ILE A 19 0.31 -9.60 5.14
CA ILE A 19 -0.99 -10.19 4.84
C ILE A 19 -1.20 -10.31 3.33
N GLU A 20 -2.17 -11.13 2.93
CA GLU A 20 -2.50 -11.33 1.52
C GLU A 20 -3.21 -10.10 0.92
N LEU A 21 -3.04 -9.87 -0.39
CA LEU A 21 -3.63 -8.72 -1.10
C LEU A 21 -5.16 -8.58 -0.94
N PRO A 22 -5.98 -9.65 -0.87
CA PRO A 22 -7.41 -9.52 -0.59
C PRO A 22 -7.71 -8.90 0.77
N ALA A 23 -6.89 -9.19 1.79
CA ALA A 23 -7.06 -8.62 3.13
C ALA A 23 -6.69 -7.12 3.14
N ILE A 24 -5.68 -6.72 2.36
CA ILE A 24 -5.32 -5.30 2.15
C ILE A 24 -6.48 -4.58 1.44
N ALA A 25 -7.05 -5.20 0.40
CA ALA A 25 -8.18 -4.64 -0.33
C ALA A 25 -9.42 -4.41 0.55
N ALA A 26 -9.66 -5.31 1.51
CA ALA A 26 -10.75 -5.19 2.47
C ALA A 26 -10.56 -4.02 3.47
N GLY A 27 -9.33 -3.53 3.65
CA GLY A 27 -9.04 -2.36 4.49
C GLY A 27 -9.48 -1.02 3.90
N PHE A 28 -9.86 -0.99 2.61
CA PHE A 28 -10.32 0.23 1.95
C PHE A 28 -11.83 0.39 2.04
N SER A 29 -12.30 1.60 2.41
CA SER A 29 -13.74 1.91 2.47
C SER A 29 -14.44 1.82 1.12
N GLN A 30 -13.69 1.87 0.03
CA GLN A 30 -14.21 1.70 -1.33
C GLN A 30 -13.58 0.46 -1.94
N PRO A 31 -14.30 -0.30 -2.79
CA PRO A 31 -13.76 -1.52 -3.39
C PRO A 31 -12.48 -1.20 -4.18
N VAL A 32 -11.39 -1.87 -3.81
CA VAL A 32 -10.13 -1.85 -4.53
C VAL A 32 -9.85 -3.27 -5.01
N SER A 33 -9.54 -3.41 -6.30
CA SER A 33 -9.17 -4.72 -6.85
C SER A 33 -7.76 -5.10 -6.38
N THR A 34 -7.55 -6.36 -6.04
CA THR A 34 -6.21 -6.92 -5.76
C THR A 34 -5.24 -6.71 -6.92
N LYS A 35 -5.73 -6.68 -8.17
CA LYS A 35 -4.91 -6.35 -9.35
C LYS A 35 -4.35 -4.93 -9.29
N VAL A 36 -5.15 -3.98 -8.81
CA VAL A 36 -4.73 -2.57 -8.66
C VAL A 36 -3.67 -2.47 -7.56
N ILE A 37 -3.87 -3.15 -6.43
CA ILE A 37 -2.89 -3.19 -5.34
C ILE A 37 -1.58 -3.81 -5.82
N HIS A 38 -1.65 -4.93 -6.54
CA HIS A 38 -0.46 -5.58 -7.11
C HIS A 38 0.29 -4.63 -8.06
N HIS A 39 -0.43 -3.95 -8.95
CA HIS A 39 0.15 -2.98 -9.87
C HIS A 39 0.85 -1.82 -9.13
N ILE A 40 0.24 -1.29 -8.07
CA ILE A 40 0.83 -0.24 -7.23
C ILE A 40 2.13 -0.73 -6.59
N ILE A 41 2.12 -1.93 -6.01
CA ILE A 41 3.32 -2.51 -5.39
C ILE A 41 4.44 -2.64 -6.42
N GLN A 42 4.14 -3.14 -7.63
CA GLN A 42 5.13 -3.25 -8.70
C GLN A 42 5.66 -1.89 -9.14
N GLU A 43 4.78 -0.91 -9.35
CA GLU A 43 5.14 0.44 -9.76
C GLU A 43 6.03 1.13 -8.71
N LEU A 44 5.67 1.05 -7.43
CA LEU A 44 6.46 1.62 -6.33
C LEU A 44 7.80 0.92 -6.14
N ASN A 45 7.87 -0.40 -6.38
CA ASN A 45 9.14 -1.13 -6.38
C ASN A 45 10.04 -0.68 -7.53
N ASN A 46 9.49 -0.54 -8.74
CA ASN A 46 10.25 -0.08 -9.91
C ASN A 46 10.76 1.35 -9.74
N GLN A 47 10.04 2.19 -9.00
CA GLN A 47 10.46 3.56 -8.67
C GLN A 47 11.38 3.64 -7.44
N GLY A 48 11.64 2.53 -6.74
CA GLY A 48 12.42 2.52 -5.49
C GLY A 48 11.72 3.16 -4.29
N LEU A 49 10.42 3.48 -4.41
CA LEU A 49 9.63 4.16 -3.39
C LEU A 49 8.94 3.19 -2.41
N PHE A 50 8.96 1.89 -2.70
CA PHE A 50 8.30 0.88 -1.85
C PHE A 50 8.77 0.95 -0.38
N ASN A 51 10.09 0.95 -0.16
CA ASN A 51 10.67 1.02 1.19
C ASN A 51 10.39 2.37 1.87
N PHE A 52 10.33 3.46 1.10
CA PHE A 52 9.98 4.78 1.62
C PHE A 52 8.57 4.80 2.21
N TYR A 53 7.57 4.34 1.44
CA TYR A 53 6.18 4.29 1.90
C TYR A 53 5.97 3.32 3.06
N LYS A 54 6.65 2.17 3.03
CA LYS A 54 6.66 1.20 4.14
C LYS A 54 7.19 1.83 5.44
N SER A 55 8.32 2.53 5.39
CA SER A 55 8.90 3.18 6.56
C SER A 55 8.02 4.31 7.07
N LYS A 56 7.46 5.15 6.18
CA LYS A 56 6.52 6.21 6.56
C LYS A 56 5.32 5.67 7.34
N TYR A 57 4.76 4.53 6.95
CA TYR A 57 3.66 3.92 7.71
C TYR A 57 4.10 3.48 9.11
N LYS A 58 5.32 2.92 9.23
CA LYS A 58 5.88 2.51 10.52
C LYS A 58 6.06 3.71 11.46
N GLU A 59 6.61 4.81 10.95
CA GLU A 59 6.77 6.06 11.70
C GLU A 59 5.42 6.59 12.20
N MET A 60 4.40 6.62 11.34
CA MET A 60 3.04 7.03 11.71
C MET A 60 2.36 6.13 12.76
N LEU A 61 2.76 4.86 12.88
CA LEU A 61 2.24 3.95 13.90
C LEU A 61 2.96 4.08 15.24
N GLU A 62 4.18 4.62 15.23
CA GLU A 62 5.03 4.80 16.42
C GLU A 62 4.81 6.19 17.08
N GLU A 63 4.05 7.08 16.44
CA GLU A 63 3.51 8.35 17.00
C GLU A 63 2.17 8.15 17.73
#